data_AF-A4HU58-F1
#
_entry.id   AF-A4HU58-F1
#
_cell.length_a   1.000
_cell.length_b   1.000
_cell.length_c   1.000
_cell.angle_alpha   90.00
_cell.angle_beta   90.00
_cell.angle_gamma   90.00
#
_symmetry.space_group_name_H-M   'P 1'
#
loop_
_entity.id
_entity.type
_entity.pdbx_description
1 polymer ?
#
loop_
_entity_poly.entity_id
_entity_poly.type
_entity_poly.pdbx_seq_one_letter_code
_entity_poly.pdbx_strand_id
1 'polypeptide(L)'
;MQAPKTSTSSEKGEVVPSSRQSLSETPFVADPAEVAAFDIPVEYVRRIEDAQRAYGNHYMEHRMYTDAWNHAALTLGFQCCWLGVGAWIVSRGLSYSDPMNSVVARWVQHSRVRRLTTPISCFGLFIFTATCMQLPYDFRLLREASAGIDRQTALMKKSMGERHLAYREGKIAKEQLEGKEAEAFAKGMKAQ
;
A
#
# COMPACT_ATOMS: atom_id res chain seq x y z
N MET A 1 25.77 25.04 30.24
CA MET A 1 24.54 25.15 31.04
C MET A 1 23.82 23.82 30.97
N GLN A 2 23.62 23.23 32.15
CA GLN A 2 23.14 21.88 32.42
C GLN A 2 21.64 21.72 32.11
N ALA A 3 21.26 20.55 31.60
CA ALA A 3 19.93 20.00 31.83
C ALA A 3 19.85 19.41 33.25
N PRO A 4 18.68 19.43 33.90
CA PRO A 4 18.34 18.30 34.76
C PRO A 4 16.87 17.84 34.67
N LYS A 5 16.78 16.52 34.46
CA LYS A 5 15.87 15.49 35.01
C LYS A 5 14.82 15.89 36.05
N THR A 6 13.61 15.35 35.89
CA THR A 6 12.76 14.70 36.92
C THR A 6 11.63 13.95 36.20
N SER A 7 10.98 12.87 36.65
CA SER A 7 11.17 11.84 37.68
C SER A 7 9.95 10.90 37.55
N THR A 8 10.21 9.58 37.48
CA THR A 8 9.48 8.45 38.09
C THR A 8 7.96 8.50 38.32
N SER A 9 7.24 7.44 37.92
CA SER A 9 6.76 6.39 38.86
C SER A 9 5.94 5.27 38.17
N SER A 10 6.27 4.02 38.50
CA SER A 10 5.45 2.79 38.72
C SER A 10 4.25 2.51 37.77
N GLU A 11 4.05 1.32 37.20
CA GLU A 11 3.81 0.07 37.92
C GLU A 11 3.57 -1.07 36.89
N LYS A 12 4.15 -2.26 37.12
CA LYS A 12 3.77 -3.57 36.55
C LYS A 12 3.34 -3.62 35.06
N GLY A 13 4.31 -3.84 34.18
CA GLY A 13 4.04 -4.24 32.81
C GLY A 13 5.30 -4.80 32.18
N GLU A 14 5.26 -6.07 31.82
CA GLU A 14 6.29 -6.84 31.14
C GLU A 14 6.89 -6.03 29.96
N VAL A 15 8.13 -5.56 30.14
CA VAL A 15 8.86 -4.79 29.14
C VAL A 15 9.38 -5.78 28.09
N VAL A 16 8.57 -6.06 27.08
CA VAL A 16 9.04 -6.71 25.85
C VAL A 16 10.01 -5.73 25.17
N PRO A 17 11.27 -6.14 24.90
CA PRO A 17 12.26 -5.23 24.35
C PRO A 17 11.86 -4.82 22.92
N SER A 18 11.80 -3.51 22.68
CA SER A 18 11.56 -2.86 21.39
C SER A 18 12.65 -3.12 20.31
N SER A 19 13.48 -4.15 20.48
CA SER A 19 14.43 -4.61 19.47
C SER A 19 13.80 -5.51 18.39
N ARG A 20 12.51 -5.89 18.52
CA ARG A 20 11.79 -6.77 17.57
C ARG A 20 11.31 -6.12 16.26
N GLN A 21 11.71 -4.88 15.97
CA GLN A 21 11.24 -4.15 14.77
C GLN A 21 12.26 -3.99 13.65
N SER A 22 13.50 -4.48 13.81
CA SER A 22 14.39 -4.64 12.66
C SER A 22 14.01 -5.90 11.89
N LEU A 23 13.08 -5.76 10.94
CA LEU A 23 12.87 -6.69 9.83
C LEU A 23 14.23 -6.95 9.15
N SER A 24 14.87 -8.05 9.50
CA SER A 24 15.94 -8.60 8.67
C SER A 24 15.33 -8.97 7.32
N GLU A 25 15.96 -8.53 6.23
CA GLU A 25 15.57 -8.80 4.84
C GLU A 25 15.68 -10.29 4.46
N THR A 26 15.97 -11.16 5.42
CA THR A 26 16.10 -12.61 5.22
C THR A 26 14.87 -13.32 5.77
N PRO A 27 14.12 -14.09 4.95
CA PRO A 27 12.87 -14.72 5.36
C PRO A 27 13.10 -16.05 6.09
N PHE A 28 14.18 -16.14 6.86
CA PHE A 28 14.56 -17.29 7.65
C PHE A 28 14.67 -16.85 9.09
N VAL A 29 14.11 -17.65 9.99
CA VAL A 29 14.41 -17.55 11.42
C VAL A 29 15.86 -18.01 11.58
N ALA A 30 16.80 -17.07 11.56
CA ALA A 30 18.23 -17.38 11.63
C ALA A 30 18.65 -17.84 13.04
N ASP A 31 17.83 -17.55 14.06
CA ASP A 31 18.12 -17.88 15.44
C ASP A 31 17.39 -19.17 15.88
N PRO A 32 18.10 -20.25 16.23
CA PRO A 32 17.46 -21.44 16.80
C PRO A 32 16.68 -21.14 18.08
N ALA A 33 16.98 -20.06 18.81
CA ALA A 33 16.18 -19.62 19.95
C ALA A 33 14.78 -19.12 19.55
N GLU A 34 14.64 -18.52 18.36
CA GLU A 34 13.34 -18.10 17.83
C GLU A 34 12.52 -19.31 17.34
N VAL A 35 13.17 -20.37 16.84
CA VAL A 35 12.51 -21.64 16.53
C VAL A 35 12.03 -22.34 17.81
N ALA A 36 12.85 -22.33 18.87
CA ALA A 36 12.47 -22.85 20.18
C ALA A 36 11.27 -22.10 20.80
N ALA A 37 11.11 -20.81 20.48
CA ALA A 37 9.97 -20.02 20.95
C ALA A 37 8.62 -20.47 20.37
N PHE A 38 8.61 -21.17 19.24
CA PHE A 38 7.35 -21.67 18.65
C PHE A 38 6.85 -22.96 19.28
N ASP A 39 7.70 -23.68 20.03
CA ASP A 39 7.31 -24.87 20.79
C ASP A 39 6.38 -25.80 19.99
N ILE A 40 6.76 -26.12 18.75
CA ILE A 40 5.97 -26.81 17.72
C ILE A 40 6.92 -27.67 16.88
N PRO A 41 6.50 -28.83 16.34
CA PRO A 41 7.41 -29.66 15.54
C PRO A 41 7.95 -28.93 14.30
N VAL A 42 9.21 -29.21 13.96
CA VAL A 42 9.99 -28.49 12.92
C VAL A 42 9.29 -28.46 11.56
N GLU A 43 8.53 -29.50 11.21
CA GLU A 43 7.76 -29.56 9.96
C GLU A 43 6.75 -28.42 9.83
N TYR A 44 6.11 -28.01 10.93
CA TYR A 44 5.15 -26.93 10.95
C TYR A 44 5.84 -25.56 10.98
N VAL A 45 6.99 -25.46 11.64
CA VAL A 45 7.83 -24.25 11.59
C VAL A 45 8.23 -23.96 10.14
N ARG A 46 8.64 -24.99 9.39
CA ARG A 46 8.95 -24.85 7.96
C ARG A 46 7.75 -24.35 7.14
N ARG A 47 6.55 -24.86 7.40
CA ARG A 47 5.32 -24.37 6.74
C ARG A 47 5.00 -22.92 7.10
N ILE A 48 5.24 -22.52 8.35
CA ILE A 48 5.10 -21.12 8.79
C ILE A 48 6.09 -20.22 8.05
N GLU A 49 7.35 -20.64 7.90
CA GLU A 49 8.35 -19.89 7.15
C GLU A 49 8.02 -19.79 5.66
N ASP A 50 7.55 -20.87 5.04
CA ASP A 50 7.15 -20.87 3.63
C ASP A 50 5.96 -19.92 3.40
N ALA A 51 4.98 -19.91 4.31
CA ALA A 51 3.87 -18.94 4.28
C ALA A 51 4.35 -17.50 4.51
N GLN A 52 5.34 -17.29 5.39
CA GLN A 52 5.95 -15.98 5.62
C GLN A 52 6.74 -15.49 4.40
N ARG A 53 7.45 -16.38 3.68
CA ARG A 53 8.10 -16.06 2.40
C ARG A 53 7.09 -15.64 1.35
N ALA A 54 5.99 -16.39 1.21
CA ALA A 54 4.91 -16.03 0.31
C ALA A 54 4.31 -14.66 0.67
N TYR A 55 4.08 -14.39 1.95
CA TYR A 55 3.66 -13.07 2.42
C TYR A 55 4.65 -11.97 2.04
N GLY A 56 5.94 -12.18 2.26
CA GLY A 56 7.00 -11.21 1.92
C GLY A 56 6.99 -10.86 0.42
N ASN A 57 6.87 -11.86 -0.45
CA ASN A 57 6.81 -11.63 -1.90
C ASN A 57 5.58 -10.79 -2.28
N HIS A 58 4.39 -11.14 -1.77
CA HIS A 58 3.17 -10.37 -2.04
C HIS A 58 3.20 -8.97 -1.42
N TYR A 59 3.87 -8.79 -0.29
CA TYR A 59 4.06 -7.48 0.34
C TYR A 59 4.91 -6.56 -0.53
N MET A 60 5.98 -7.07 -1.13
CA MET A 60 6.81 -6.30 -2.06
C MET A 60 6.01 -5.88 -3.30
N GLU A 61 5.21 -6.78 -3.88
CA GLU A 61 4.32 -6.45 -5.00
C GLU A 61 3.24 -5.43 -4.60
N HIS A 62 2.61 -5.60 -3.43
CA HIS A 62 1.65 -4.66 -2.87
C HIS A 62 2.25 -3.25 -2.74
N ARG A 63 3.50 -3.15 -2.26
CA ARG A 63 4.20 -1.89 -2.13
C ARG A 63 4.43 -1.22 -3.49
N MET A 64 4.77 -1.99 -4.52
CA MET A 64 4.92 -1.46 -5.89
C MET A 64 3.60 -0.90 -6.43
N TYR A 65 2.48 -1.61 -6.24
CA TYR A 65 1.17 -1.09 -6.65
C TYR A 65 0.73 0.13 -5.85
N THR A 66 1.06 0.19 -4.56
CA THR A 66 0.76 1.35 -3.71
C THR A 66 1.54 2.58 -4.17
N ASP A 67 2.82 2.41 -4.50
CA ASP A 67 3.65 3.50 -5.03
C ASP A 67 3.15 3.99 -6.39
N ALA A 68 2.82 3.06 -7.30
CA ALA A 68 2.19 3.39 -8.58
C ALA A 68 0.85 4.12 -8.40
N TRP A 69 0.02 3.72 -7.43
CA TRP A 69 -1.23 4.38 -7.11
C TRP A 69 -1.00 5.80 -6.58
N ASN A 70 -0.05 5.99 -5.66
CA ASN A 70 0.31 7.31 -5.14
C ASN A 70 0.81 8.23 -6.26
N HIS A 71 1.69 7.73 -7.13
CA HIS A 71 2.17 8.48 -8.29
C HIS A 71 1.02 8.87 -9.23
N ALA A 72 0.14 7.94 -9.58
CA ALA A 72 -1.00 8.21 -10.44
C ALA A 72 -2.03 9.16 -9.79
N ALA A 73 -2.19 9.11 -8.46
CA ALA A 73 -3.07 10.01 -7.72
C ALA A 73 -2.52 11.44 -7.73
N LEU A 74 -1.19 11.59 -7.58
CA LEU A 74 -0.52 12.88 -7.70
C LEU A 74 -0.66 13.44 -9.12
N THR A 75 -0.44 12.65 -10.18
CA THR A 75 -0.58 13.13 -11.57
C THR A 75 -2.00 13.58 -11.86
N LEU A 76 -3.01 12.81 -11.44
CA LEU A 76 -4.41 13.20 -11.55
C LEU A 76 -4.69 14.51 -10.80
N GLY A 77 -4.16 14.66 -9.58
CA GLY A 77 -4.26 15.89 -8.80
C GLY A 77 -3.68 17.10 -9.52
N PHE A 78 -2.49 16.96 -10.11
CA PHE A 78 -1.87 18.01 -10.92
C PHE A 78 -2.68 18.33 -12.18
N GLN A 79 -3.20 17.33 -12.89
CA GLN A 79 -4.05 17.55 -14.06
C GLN A 79 -5.35 18.28 -13.70
N CYS A 80 -5.98 17.93 -12.57
CA CYS A 80 -7.17 18.64 -12.07
C CYS A 80 -6.85 20.10 -11.73
N CYS A 81 -5.69 20.38 -11.12
CA CYS A 81 -5.23 21.75 -10.89
C CYS A 81 -5.03 22.49 -12.23
N TRP A 82 -4.42 21.83 -13.21
CA TRP A 82 -4.18 22.39 -14.54
C TRP A 82 -5.48 22.67 -15.32
N LEU A 83 -6.51 21.84 -15.16
CA LEU A 83 -7.86 22.11 -15.68
C LEU A 83 -8.48 23.36 -15.06
N GLY A 84 -8.28 23.57 -13.76
CA GLY A 84 -8.68 24.80 -13.07
C GLY A 84 -7.97 26.03 -13.66
N VAL A 85 -6.66 25.94 -13.90
CA VAL A 85 -5.88 27.00 -14.56
C VAL A 85 -6.38 27.24 -15.98
N GLY A 86 -6.62 26.18 -16.77
CA GLY A 86 -7.17 26.27 -18.13
C GLY A 86 -8.54 26.95 -18.16
N ALA A 87 -9.46 26.55 -17.27
CA ALA A 87 -10.76 27.17 -17.12
C ALA A 87 -10.67 28.63 -16.67
N TRP A 88 -9.71 28.94 -15.78
CA TRP A 88 -9.44 30.31 -15.34
C TRP A 88 -8.92 31.18 -16.49
N ILE A 89 -7.98 30.68 -17.30
CA ILE A 89 -7.49 31.37 -18.50
C ILE A 89 -8.62 31.59 -19.51
N VAL A 90 -9.48 30.59 -19.75
CA VAL A 90 -10.64 30.72 -20.63
C VAL A 90 -11.61 31.78 -20.12
N SER A 91 -11.91 31.79 -18.82
CA SER A 91 -12.81 32.80 -18.23
C SER A 91 -12.22 34.22 -18.30
N ARG A 92 -10.91 34.37 -18.06
CA ARG A 92 -10.18 35.64 -18.23
C ARG A 92 -10.19 36.10 -19.68
N GLY A 93 -9.91 35.19 -20.62
CA GLY A 93 -9.99 35.50 -22.03
C GLY A 93 -11.40 35.91 -22.44
N LEU A 94 -12.46 35.25 -21.97
CA LEU A 94 -13.84 35.65 -22.22
C LEU A 94 -14.22 37.04 -21.65
N SER A 95 -13.65 37.42 -20.51
CA SER A 95 -13.93 38.69 -19.86
C SER A 95 -13.13 39.86 -20.43
N TYR A 96 -11.87 39.64 -20.80
CA TYR A 96 -10.91 40.71 -21.15
C TYR A 96 -10.48 40.72 -22.62
N SER A 97 -10.83 39.72 -23.42
CA SER A 97 -10.42 39.70 -24.82
C SER A 97 -11.29 40.60 -25.70
N ASP A 98 -10.61 41.45 -26.48
CA ASP A 98 -11.24 42.18 -27.56
C ASP A 98 -11.61 41.21 -28.69
N PRO A 99 -12.90 41.10 -29.07
CA PRO A 99 -13.34 40.19 -30.12
C PRO A 99 -12.76 40.53 -31.50
N MET A 100 -12.11 41.70 -31.65
CA MET A 100 -11.41 42.12 -32.86
C MET A 100 -10.10 41.35 -33.10
N ASN A 101 -9.41 40.91 -32.04
CA ASN A 101 -8.16 40.13 -32.13
C ASN A 101 -8.40 38.61 -32.23
N SER A 102 -9.62 38.21 -32.60
CA SER A 102 -10.00 36.82 -32.81
C SER A 102 -9.47 36.30 -34.15
N VAL A 103 -8.91 35.10 -34.15
CA VAL A 103 -8.44 34.42 -35.38
C VAL A 103 -9.58 34.16 -36.36
N VAL A 104 -10.82 34.00 -35.86
CA VAL A 104 -12.02 33.76 -36.67
C VAL A 104 -12.94 34.97 -36.75
N ALA A 105 -12.46 36.18 -36.39
CA ALA A 105 -13.25 37.41 -36.42
C ALA A 105 -13.97 37.59 -37.77
N ARG A 106 -13.30 37.26 -38.88
CA ARG A 106 -13.86 37.39 -40.24
C ARG A 106 -14.98 36.39 -40.57
N TRP A 107 -15.04 35.27 -39.87
CA TRP A 107 -15.90 34.12 -40.22
C TRP A 107 -17.10 34.00 -39.29
N VAL A 108 -16.92 34.38 -38.02
CA VAL A 108 -17.94 34.20 -36.99
C VAL A 108 -18.43 35.56 -36.53
N GLN A 109 -19.74 35.82 -36.61
CA GLN A 109 -20.34 37.06 -36.11
C GLN A 109 -20.60 37.04 -34.60
N HIS A 110 -20.66 35.86 -33.99
CA HIS A 110 -20.97 35.70 -32.57
C HIS A 110 -19.80 36.13 -31.68
N SER A 111 -20.03 37.17 -30.87
CA SER A 111 -19.02 37.76 -29.98
C SER A 111 -18.37 36.74 -29.04
N ARG A 112 -19.15 35.79 -28.48
CA ARG A 112 -18.62 34.75 -27.58
C ARG A 112 -17.64 33.81 -28.28
N VAL A 113 -17.94 33.40 -29.52
CA VAL A 113 -17.05 32.53 -30.30
C VAL A 113 -15.79 33.30 -30.70
N ARG A 114 -15.91 34.60 -31.03
CA ARG A 114 -14.73 35.45 -31.26
C ARG A 114 -13.83 35.55 -30.02
N ARG A 115 -14.41 35.73 -28.84
CA ARG A 115 -13.64 35.80 -27.59
C ARG A 115 -12.94 34.48 -27.26
N LEU A 116 -13.63 33.35 -27.43
CA LEU A 116 -13.05 32.01 -27.24
C LEU A 116 -11.87 31.71 -28.19
N THR A 117 -11.82 32.38 -29.33
CA THR A 117 -10.82 32.18 -30.38
C THR A 117 -9.73 33.26 -30.37
N THR A 118 -9.66 34.05 -29.31
CA THR A 118 -8.49 34.88 -29.05
C THR A 118 -7.32 33.99 -28.63
N PRO A 119 -6.06 34.35 -28.94
CA PRO A 119 -4.90 33.50 -28.67
C PRO A 119 -4.83 32.98 -27.23
N ILE A 120 -5.21 33.82 -26.25
CA ILE A 120 -5.24 33.48 -24.83
C ILE A 120 -6.33 32.44 -24.54
N SER A 121 -7.55 32.63 -25.04
CA SER A 121 -8.64 31.66 -24.86
C SER A 121 -8.39 30.35 -25.61
N CYS A 122 -7.84 30.41 -26.83
CA CYS A 122 -7.41 29.23 -27.60
C CYS A 122 -6.37 28.42 -26.82
N PHE A 123 -5.39 29.09 -26.21
CA PHE A 123 -4.37 28.43 -25.40
C PHE A 123 -4.97 27.72 -24.19
N GLY A 124 -5.89 28.39 -23.47
CA GLY A 124 -6.63 27.78 -22.37
C GLY A 124 -7.49 26.59 -22.81
N LEU A 125 -8.17 26.69 -23.96
CA LEU A 125 -8.94 25.58 -24.55
C LEU A 125 -8.06 24.41 -24.97
N PHE A 126 -6.90 24.67 -25.55
CA PHE A 126 -5.94 23.63 -25.93
C PHE A 126 -5.44 22.88 -24.70
N ILE A 127 -5.01 23.61 -23.66
CA ILE A 127 -4.63 23.03 -22.37
C ILE A 127 -5.77 22.17 -21.80
N PHE A 128 -6.98 22.73 -21.75
CA PHE A 128 -8.13 22.06 -21.18
C PHE A 128 -8.48 20.78 -21.94
N THR A 129 -8.56 20.87 -23.27
CA THR A 129 -8.89 19.72 -24.14
C THR A 129 -7.81 18.64 -24.10
N ALA A 130 -6.53 19.01 -24.15
CA ALA A 130 -5.42 18.06 -24.03
C ALA A 130 -5.46 17.31 -22.69
N THR A 131 -5.72 18.02 -21.60
CA THR A 131 -5.81 17.43 -20.25
C THR A 131 -7.06 16.55 -20.13
N CYS A 132 -8.20 16.96 -20.68
CA CYS A 132 -9.41 16.14 -20.71
C CYS A 132 -9.23 14.85 -21.52
N MET A 133 -8.42 14.87 -22.58
CA MET A 133 -8.07 13.65 -23.33
C MET A 133 -7.14 12.72 -22.53
N GLN A 134 -6.35 13.25 -21.60
CA GLN A 134 -5.42 12.48 -20.76
C GLN A 134 -6.09 11.87 -19.51
N LEU A 135 -7.02 12.59 -18.89
CA LEU A 135 -7.75 12.12 -17.69
C LEU A 135 -8.26 10.66 -17.76
N PRO A 136 -8.92 10.17 -18.83
CA PRO A 136 -9.42 8.80 -18.85
C PRO A 136 -8.30 7.75 -18.78
N TYR A 137 -7.10 8.08 -19.28
CA TYR A 137 -5.93 7.20 -19.16
C TYR A 137 -5.42 7.16 -17.72
N ASP A 138 -5.31 8.31 -17.07
CA ASP A 138 -4.88 8.42 -15.67
C ASP A 138 -5.85 7.70 -14.71
N PHE A 139 -7.17 7.82 -14.95
CA PHE A 139 -8.16 7.07 -14.18
C PHE A 139 -8.08 5.55 -14.41
N ARG A 140 -7.71 5.11 -15.62
CA ARG A 140 -7.47 3.68 -15.89
C ARG A 140 -6.27 3.18 -15.09
N LEU A 141 -5.16 3.91 -15.10
CA LEU A 141 -3.97 3.57 -14.31
C LEU A 141 -4.27 3.48 -12.82
N LEU A 142 -5.02 4.44 -12.28
CA LEU A 142 -5.45 4.43 -10.88
C LEU A 142 -6.30 3.20 -10.53
N ARG A 143 -7.24 2.85 -11.43
CA ARG A 143 -8.12 1.70 -11.23
C ARG A 143 -7.36 0.37 -11.35
N GLU A 144 -6.41 0.28 -12.28
CA GLU A 144 -5.53 -0.89 -12.43
C GLU A 144 -4.63 -1.06 -11.19
N ALA A 145 -4.03 0.02 -10.70
CA ALA A 145 -3.25 0.00 -9.47
C ALA A 145 -4.10 -0.41 -8.26
N SER A 146 -5.31 0.13 -8.12
CA SER A 146 -6.25 -0.27 -7.05
C SER A 146 -6.62 -1.75 -7.13
N ALA A 147 -6.93 -2.27 -8.32
CA ALA A 147 -7.23 -3.69 -8.50
C ALA A 147 -6.01 -4.58 -8.16
N GLY A 148 -4.80 -4.11 -8.47
CA GLY A 148 -3.55 -4.75 -8.08
C GLY A 148 -3.37 -4.81 -6.56
N ILE A 149 -3.61 -3.69 -5.86
CA ILE A 149 -3.58 -3.61 -4.39
C ILE A 149 -4.56 -4.60 -3.76
N ASP A 150 -5.81 -4.62 -4.24
CA ASP A 150 -6.84 -5.51 -3.71
C ASP A 150 -6.48 -6.99 -3.90
N ARG A 151 -5.96 -7.35 -5.09
CA ARG A 151 -5.49 -8.70 -5.39
C ARG A 151 -4.35 -9.12 -4.49
N GLN A 152 -3.33 -8.28 -4.33
CA GLN A 152 -2.18 -8.59 -3.47
C GLN A 152 -2.59 -8.65 -1.99
N THR A 153 -3.48 -7.78 -1.55
CA THR A 153 -4.04 -7.83 -0.19
C THR A 153 -4.76 -9.15 0.08
N ALA A 154 -5.52 -9.66 -0.88
CA ALA A 154 -6.18 -10.96 -0.76
C ALA A 154 -5.15 -12.12 -0.65
N LEU A 155 -4.09 -12.09 -1.45
CA LEU A 155 -3.01 -13.08 -1.40
C LEU A 155 -2.24 -13.03 -0.08
N MET A 156 -1.94 -11.84 0.43
CA MET A 156 -1.33 -11.62 1.74
C MET A 156 -2.21 -12.14 2.88
N LYS A 157 -3.53 -11.93 2.80
CA LYS A 157 -4.48 -12.50 3.77
C LYS A 157 -4.48 -14.02 3.71
N LYS A 158 -4.41 -14.61 2.51
CA LYS A 158 -4.33 -16.05 2.32
C LYS A 158 -3.06 -16.63 2.95
N SER A 159 -1.89 -16.04 2.70
CA SER A 159 -0.63 -16.52 3.28
C SER A 159 -0.60 -16.37 4.81
N MET A 160 -1.18 -15.30 5.36
CA MET A 160 -1.39 -15.18 6.81
C MET A 160 -2.33 -16.26 7.35
N GLY A 161 -3.37 -16.62 6.60
CA GLY A 161 -4.26 -17.72 6.94
C GLY A 161 -3.55 -19.07 6.97
N GLU A 162 -2.72 -19.35 5.96
CA GLU A 162 -1.88 -20.56 5.89
C GLU A 162 -0.88 -20.62 7.04
N ARG A 163 -0.24 -19.49 7.38
CA ARG A 163 0.63 -19.38 8.56
C ARG A 163 -0.12 -19.70 9.85
N HIS A 164 -1.31 -19.14 10.05
CA HIS A 164 -2.11 -19.40 11.25
C HIS A 164 -2.57 -20.85 11.35
N LEU A 165 -2.96 -21.45 10.20
CA LEU A 165 -3.35 -22.85 10.11
C LEU A 165 -2.16 -23.76 10.46
N ALA A 166 -0.98 -23.53 9.88
CA ALA A 166 0.22 -24.31 10.18
C ALA A 166 0.61 -24.22 11.67
N TYR A 167 0.49 -23.04 12.28
CA TYR A 167 0.71 -22.87 13.71
C TYR A 167 -0.30 -23.67 14.56
N ARG A 168 -1.59 -23.60 14.20
CA ARG A 168 -2.65 -24.34 14.93
C ARG A 168 -2.46 -25.86 14.81
N GLU A 169 -2.20 -26.37 13.62
CA GLU A 169 -1.94 -27.80 13.44
C GLU A 169 -0.67 -28.25 14.17
N GLY A 170 0.36 -27.39 14.16
CA GLY A 170 1.61 -27.66 14.87
C GLY A 170 1.43 -27.76 16.37
N LYS A 171 0.60 -26.89 16.95
CA LYS A 171 0.24 -26.95 18.36
C LYS A 171 -0.50 -28.24 18.71
N ILE A 172 -1.47 -28.64 17.89
CA ILE A 172 -2.22 -29.90 18.09
C ILE A 172 -1.28 -31.11 17.99
N ALA A 173 -0.36 -31.11 17.02
CA ALA A 173 0.61 -32.19 16.86
C ALA A 173 1.56 -32.30 18.07
N LYS A 174 1.97 -31.16 18.64
CA LYS A 174 2.74 -31.15 19.88
C LYS A 174 1.97 -31.75 21.05
N GLU A 175 0.74 -31.30 21.29
CA GLU A 175 -0.12 -31.84 22.36
C GLU A 175 -0.30 -33.36 22.22
N GLN A 176 -0.42 -33.87 20.99
CA GLN A 176 -0.47 -35.31 20.72
C GLN A 176 0.86 -36.04 20.98
N LEU A 177 2.00 -35.42 20.70
CA LEU A 177 3.32 -35.99 20.98
C LEU A 177 3.58 -36.05 22.49
N GLU A 178 3.31 -34.96 23.21
CA GLU A 178 3.42 -34.91 24.67
C GLU A 178 2.50 -35.94 25.35
N GLY A 179 1.27 -36.12 24.84
CA GLY A 179 0.36 -37.17 25.30
C GLY A 179 0.92 -38.58 25.10
N LYS A 180 1.49 -38.86 23.92
CA LYS A 180 2.13 -40.17 23.62
C LYS A 180 3.37 -40.41 24.47
N GLU A 181 4.19 -39.39 24.70
CA GLU A 181 5.37 -39.47 25.56
C GLU A 181 4.98 -39.73 27.02
N ALA A 182 3.94 -39.06 27.53
CA ALA A 182 3.40 -39.31 28.86
C ALA A 182 2.87 -40.75 29.01
N GLU A 183 2.16 -41.27 28.00
CA GLU A 183 1.70 -42.66 27.99
C GLU A 183 2.85 -43.67 27.90
N ALA A 184 3.87 -43.41 27.08
CA ALA A 184 5.05 -44.25 26.95
C ALA A 184 5.87 -44.28 28.24
N PHE A 185 6.04 -43.12 28.87
CA PHE A 185 6.70 -42.98 30.18
C PHE A 185 5.95 -43.74 31.27
N ALA A 186 4.62 -43.59 31.35
CA ALA A 186 3.79 -44.30 32.32
C ALA A 186 3.81 -45.84 32.11
N LYS A 187 3.89 -46.32 30.87
CA LYS A 187 4.06 -47.75 30.57
C LYS A 187 5.45 -48.25 30.97
N GLY A 188 6.50 -47.46 30.72
CA GLY A 188 7.87 -47.77 31.12
C GLY A 188 8.05 -47.90 32.63
N MET A 189 7.46 -46.99 33.41
CA MET A 189 7.53 -47.06 34.87
C MET A 189 6.76 -48.25 35.48
N LYS A 190 5.75 -48.79 34.78
CA LYS A 190 5.03 -50.00 35.25
C LYS A 190 5.78 -51.29 34.95
N ALA A 191 6.80 -51.25 34.09
CA ALA A 191 7.62 -52.40 33.74
C ALA A 191 8.93 -52.49 34.55
N GLN A 192 9.23 -51.47 35.37
CA GLN A 192 10.26 -51.50 36.42
C GLN A 192 9.64 -51.90 37.76
#